data_AF-A0A1H4B2P9-F1
#
_entry.id   AF-A0A1H4B2P9-F1
#
_cell.length_a   1.000
_cell.length_b   1.000
_cell.length_c   1.000
_cell.angle_alpha   90.00
_cell.angle_beta   90.00
_cell.angle_gamma   90.00
#
_symmetry.space_group_name_H-M   'P 1'
#
loop_
_entity.id
_entity.type
_entity.pdbx_description
1 polymer ?
#
loop_
_entity_poly.entity_id
_entity_poly.type
_entity_poly.pdbx_seq_one_letter_code
_entity_poly.pdbx_strand_id
1 'polypeptide(L)' 'MEELLERLKQEAGLDDQQATKSVEVVKDFVKEKFPMLSDAVDKIFAAKN' A
#
# COMPACT_ATOMS: atom_id res chain seq x y z
N MET A 1 6.25 4.80 3.58
CA MET A 1 6.00 4.02 2.36
C MET A 1 7.20 3.18 1.96
N GLU A 2 8.42 3.71 1.97
CA GLU A 2 9.64 2.93 1.67
C GLU A 2 9.85 1.77 2.65
N GLU A 3 9.69 1.99 3.96
CA GLU A 3 9.78 0.92 4.97
C GLU A 3 8.79 -0.23 4.71
N LEU A 4 7.55 0.09 4.31
CA LEU A 4 6.55 -0.93 3.99
C LEU A 4 6.96 -1.74 2.76
N LEU A 5 7.47 -1.10 1.71
CA LEU A 5 7.97 -1.78 0.52
C LEU A 5 9.18 -2.65 0.87
N GLU A 6 10.10 -2.16 1.71
CA GLU A 6 11.24 -2.93 2.16
C GLU A 6 10.83 -4.18 2.96
N ARG A 7 9.86 -4.05 3.87
CA ARG A 7 9.29 -5.20 4.58
C ARG A 7 8.62 -6.20 3.64
N LEU A 8 7.84 -5.73 2.66
CA LEU A 8 7.22 -6.61 1.66
C LEU A 8 8.27 -7.38 0.85
N LYS A 9 9.41 -6.78 0.54
CA LYS A 9 10.51 -7.46 -0.14
C LYS A 9 11.24 -8.44 0.77
N GLN A 10 11.59 -8.02 1.99
CA GLN A 10 12.40 -8.81 2.92
C GLN A 10 11.62 -9.95 3.58
N GLU A 11 10.40 -9.70 4.01
CA GLU A 11 9.59 -10.65 4.78
C GLU A 11 8.71 -11.53 3.89
N ALA A 12 8.15 -10.96 2.81
CA ALA A 12 7.28 -11.69 1.89
C ALA A 12 7.99 -12.12 0.58
N GLY A 13 9.28 -11.78 0.42
CA GLY A 13 10.08 -12.20 -0.74
C GLY A 13 9.63 -11.59 -2.06
N LEU A 14 8.94 -10.45 -2.03
CA LEU A 14 8.43 -9.79 -3.22
C LEU A 14 9.54 -9.05 -3.97
N ASP A 15 9.41 -8.93 -5.29
CA ASP A 15 10.20 -7.97 -6.07
C ASP A 15 9.63 -6.54 -5.96
N ASP A 16 10.32 -5.54 -6.52
CA ASP A 16 9.91 -4.14 -6.45
C ASP A 16 8.54 -3.87 -7.08
N GLN A 17 8.21 -4.56 -8.17
CA GLN A 17 6.94 -4.40 -8.87
C GLN A 17 5.81 -5.02 -8.05
N GLN A 18 6.02 -6.22 -7.52
CA GLN A 18 5.09 -6.94 -6.68
C GLN A 18 4.82 -6.17 -5.38
N ALA A 19 5.84 -5.69 -4.68
CA ALA A 19 5.67 -4.92 -3.45
C ALA A 19 4.84 -3.64 -3.70
N THR A 20 5.14 -2.91 -4.78
CA THR A 20 4.36 -1.73 -5.18
C THR A 20 2.92 -2.09 -5.48
N LYS A 21 2.70 -3.17 -6.23
CA LYS A 21 1.35 -3.61 -6.60
C LYS A 21 0.54 -4.11 -5.40
N SER A 22 1.18 -4.80 -4.46
CA SER A 22 0.54 -5.27 -3.23
C SER A 22 -0.02 -4.11 -2.40
N VAL A 23 0.74 -3.01 -2.29
CA VAL A 23 0.27 -1.79 -1.61
C VAL A 23 -0.97 -1.22 -2.31
N GLU A 24 -0.96 -1.11 -3.64
CA GLU A 24 -2.11 -0.60 -4.40
C GLU A 24 -3.35 -1.46 -4.17
N VAL A 25 -3.22 -2.78 -4.25
CA VAL A 25 -4.33 -3.71 -4.04
C VAL A 25 -4.91 -3.58 -2.64
N VAL A 26 -4.05 -3.48 -1.61
CA VAL A 26 -4.50 -3.29 -0.22
C VAL A 26 -5.20 -1.95 -0.05
N LYS A 27 -4.64 -0.87 -0.60
CA LYS A 27 -5.25 0.46 -0.59
C LYS A 27 -6.65 0.41 -1.19
N ASP A 28 -6.78 -0.13 -2.41
CA ASP A 28 -8.05 -0.16 -3.12
C ASP A 28 -9.08 -1.04 -2.39
N PHE A 29 -8.64 -2.20 -1.87
CA PHE A 29 -9.49 -3.08 -1.08
C PHE A 29 -10.02 -2.39 0.18
N VAL A 30 -9.17 -1.67 0.93
CA VAL A 30 -9.60 -0.95 2.13
C VAL A 30 -10.57 0.18 1.78
N LYS A 31 -10.36 0.91 0.69
CA LYS A 31 -11.28 1.97 0.22
C LYS A 31 -12.63 1.41 -0.19
N GLU A 32 -12.65 0.25 -0.85
CA GLU A 32 -13.89 -0.46 -1.22
C GLU A 32 -14.67 -0.89 0.02
N LYS A 33 -13.99 -1.49 1.01
CA LYS A 33 -14.65 -2.02 2.22
C LYS A 33 -15.02 -0.93 3.23
N PHE A 34 -14.25 0.15 3.29
CA PHE A 34 -14.41 1.24 4.25
C PHE A 34 -14.40 2.60 3.54
N PRO A 35 -15.43 2.92 2.74
CA PRO A 35 -15.46 4.13 1.93
C PRO A 35 -15.33 5.41 2.75
N MET A 36 -15.82 5.42 4.00
CA MET A 36 -15.67 6.52 4.96
C MET A 36 -14.20 6.84 5.34
N LEU A 37 -13.27 5.88 5.13
CA LEU A 37 -11.85 6.04 5.42
C LEU A 37 -11.04 6.42 4.19
N SER A 38 -11.66 6.58 3.01
CA SER A 38 -10.96 6.76 1.73
C SER A 38 -9.94 7.90 1.76
N ASP A 39 -10.33 9.06 2.30
CA ASP A 39 -9.44 10.22 2.39
C ASP A 39 -8.27 10.00 3.34
N ALA A 40 -8.49 9.27 4.43
CA ALA A 40 -7.43 8.93 5.38
C ALA A 40 -6.45 7.93 4.78
N VAL A 41 -6.97 6.92 4.08
CA VAL A 41 -6.17 5.93 3.34
C VAL A 41 -5.34 6.62 2.28
N ASP A 42 -5.94 7.51 1.47
CA ASP A 42 -5.18 8.27 0.47
C ASP A 42 -4.05 9.09 1.10
N LYS A 43 -4.27 9.74 2.26
CA LYS A 43 -3.21 10.45 2.99
C LYS A 43 -2.08 9.54 3.50
N ILE A 44 -2.42 8.35 4.01
CA ILE A 44 -1.44 7.37 4.50
C ILE A 44 -0.55 6.87 3.35
N PHE A 45 -1.15 6.62 2.19
CA PHE A 45 -0.45 6.06 1.03
C PHE A 45 0.08 7.14 0.05
N ALA A 46 -0.20 8.43 0.27
CA ALA A 46 0.26 9.55 -0.57
C ALA A 46 1.75 9.93 -0.39
N ALA A 47 2.52 9.24 0.44
CA ALA A 47 3.93 9.55 0.69
C ALA A 47 4.89 9.23 -0.48
N LYS A 48 4.42 9.36 -1.72
CA LYS A 48 5.23 9.24 -2.94
C LYS A 48 4.72 10.23 -4.00
N ASN A 49 4.89 11.52 -3.71
CA ASN A 49 5.10 12.52 -4.74
C ASN A 49 6.54 13.01 -4.61
#